data_AF-A0AAE9SNT3-F1
#
_entry.id   AF-A0AAE9SNT3-F1
#
_cell.length_a   1.000
_cell.length_b   1.000
_cell.length_c   1.000
_cell.angle_alpha   90.00
_cell.angle_beta   90.00
_cell.angle_gamma   90.00
#
_symmetry.space_group_name_H-M   'P 1'
#
loop_
_entity.id
_entity.type
_entity.pdbx_description
1 polymer ?
#
loop_
_entity_poly.entity_id
_entity_poly.type
_entity_poly.pdbx_seq_one_letter_code
_entity_poly.pdbx_strand_id
1 'polypeptide(L)'
;MTKKYWIAGALGVCLMASYWLSDEQTAAAAANIEPAQNGLDKRKTSQGERTSLIEVKQALTSSVLERNNDLAFEKALESTLSDQSKQVQDAFGSSVVNYSGDLTQTYVSSNANNDATNNGKPIINLAVEQQLQTIIFGWELTQNKPISNSLSLNQLFEDPDGDLLTTRIWLENANGLQVLNQGQIVVQGAPEEIDQTTYLAVAARDNHHGEEDYAWVTTRFELPVVKEEQNNTDHPLVGDIVYRLETTQNLGGIAYAYEVVYCEAFQFENEEVYFAASNNKRLCPEKGALKKVGYYKISDDSLIVSANGARQIWTTKKVYPSQVHKETQNYFTTVFDGKQFESYTMQKNKQSMEKRINAPTGRYLYQISFFDYLLPRPNGDYLVAEIGNYIYHHGTQVIGPHGESIDSDLNLRTYNPNLYCADVAIWYGSHVIAGQGDYQVDIISDPNPYDPTYLIDCYEYISNPTTRQQSLAFDLSYSPYDELLDGEVYSYILRPLPQYANSVEELKMNMIYYEPIGSKINHK
;
A
#
# COMPACT_ATOMS: atom_id res chain seq x y z
N MET A 1 -30.08 -36.91 -59.24
CA MET A 1 -30.65 -36.06 -60.31
C MET A 1 -29.94 -34.69 -60.19
N THR A 2 -28.92 -34.41 -61.01
CA THR A 2 -28.97 -33.61 -62.27
C THR A 2 -29.20 -32.10 -62.03
N LYS A 3 -28.16 -31.23 -62.02
CA LYS A 3 -27.47 -30.55 -63.17
C LYS A 3 -28.37 -29.53 -63.91
N LYS A 4 -27.99 -28.28 -64.24
CA LYS A 4 -26.80 -27.65 -64.92
C LYS A 4 -26.74 -26.12 -64.56
N TYR A 5 -25.83 -25.20 -64.98
CA TYR A 5 -24.38 -25.10 -65.32
C TYR A 5 -24.01 -23.58 -65.53
N TRP A 6 -22.72 -23.25 -65.80
CA TRP A 6 -22.11 -21.93 -66.15
C TRP A 6 -21.87 -20.94 -64.99
N ILE A 7 -20.72 -20.25 -64.79
CA ILE A 7 -19.34 -20.22 -65.39
C ILE A 7 -19.07 -19.29 -66.60
N ALA A 8 -18.56 -18.07 -66.33
CA ALA A 8 -17.59 -17.22 -67.09
C ALA A 8 -17.16 -16.06 -66.15
N GLY A 9 -15.96 -15.42 -66.15
CA GLY A 9 -14.81 -15.32 -67.09
C GLY A 9 -14.77 -13.91 -67.71
N ALA A 10 -13.74 -13.05 -67.66
CA ALA A 10 -12.27 -13.13 -67.58
C ALA A 10 -11.68 -11.95 -66.72
N LEU A 11 -10.42 -11.84 -66.24
CA LEU A 11 -9.02 -12.17 -66.66
C LEU A 11 -8.26 -11.05 -67.43
N GLY A 12 -7.03 -10.72 -66.98
CA GLY A 12 -6.08 -9.71 -67.54
C GLY A 12 -5.50 -8.76 -66.46
N VAL A 13 -4.25 -8.78 -65.94
CA VAL A 13 -2.91 -9.36 -66.28
C VAL A 13 -1.96 -8.42 -67.05
N CYS A 14 -0.95 -7.86 -66.33
CA CYS A 14 0.46 -7.49 -66.69
C CYS A 14 0.99 -6.41 -65.68
N LEU A 15 2.25 -6.30 -65.23
CA LEU A 15 3.62 -6.50 -65.80
C LEU A 15 4.03 -5.36 -66.77
N MET A 16 5.22 -4.71 -66.76
CA MET A 16 6.49 -4.71 -65.97
C MET A 16 7.23 -3.37 -66.28
N ALA A 17 8.30 -2.86 -65.62
CA ALA A 17 8.83 -2.96 -64.24
C ALA A 17 10.11 -2.07 -64.09
N SER A 18 10.54 -1.79 -62.85
CA SER A 18 11.92 -1.49 -62.39
C SER A 18 12.68 -0.17 -62.74
N TYR A 19 13.42 0.33 -61.72
CA TYR A 19 14.88 0.65 -61.73
C TYR A 19 15.46 2.12 -61.78
N TRP A 20 16.47 2.34 -60.90
CA TRP A 20 17.60 3.31 -60.83
C TRP A 20 17.48 4.76 -60.24
N LEU A 21 18.15 4.92 -59.07
CA LEU A 21 18.92 6.04 -58.47
C LEU A 21 18.52 7.53 -58.51
N SER A 22 18.64 8.15 -57.33
CA SER A 22 19.62 9.24 -57.07
C SER A 22 19.99 9.35 -55.58
N ASP A 23 21.28 9.42 -55.24
CA ASP A 23 21.81 9.95 -53.96
C ASP A 23 21.49 11.47 -53.84
N GLU A 24 21.64 12.20 -52.72
CA GLU A 24 22.83 12.31 -51.84
C GLU A 24 22.54 13.06 -50.51
N GLN A 25 23.49 12.99 -49.57
CA GLN A 25 23.73 13.89 -48.42
C GLN A 25 22.66 14.09 -47.33
N THR A 26 22.93 13.55 -46.15
CA THR A 26 23.48 14.38 -45.05
C THR A 26 24.36 13.53 -44.12
N ALA A 27 25.34 14.16 -43.46
CA ALA A 27 26.51 13.44 -42.90
C ALA A 27 26.32 12.95 -41.46
N ALA A 28 26.88 11.77 -41.17
CA ALA A 28 27.08 11.30 -39.80
C ALA A 28 28.31 11.98 -39.16
N ALA A 29 28.21 12.29 -37.87
CA ALA A 29 29.34 12.73 -37.04
C ALA A 29 29.55 11.71 -35.91
N ALA A 30 30.21 10.60 -36.22
CA ALA A 30 30.67 9.64 -35.21
C ALA A 30 32.01 10.10 -34.61
N ALA A 31 32.12 10.14 -33.29
CA ALA A 31 33.34 10.48 -32.58
C ALA A 31 33.60 9.52 -31.42
N ASN A 32 34.46 8.53 -31.68
CA ASN A 32 35.31 7.77 -30.75
C ASN A 32 34.69 7.25 -29.44
N ILE A 33 34.43 5.93 -29.41
CA ILE A 33 34.44 5.11 -28.19
C ILE A 33 35.73 4.28 -28.22
N GLU A 34 36.58 4.41 -27.19
CA GLU A 34 37.54 3.38 -26.76
C GLU A 34 37.77 3.48 -25.23
N PRO A 35 38.26 2.42 -24.54
CA PRO A 35 37.70 2.10 -23.22
C PRO A 35 38.66 2.24 -22.01
N ALA A 36 38.08 2.51 -20.84
CA ALA A 36 38.69 2.33 -19.51
C ALA A 36 37.61 1.84 -18.52
N GLN A 37 37.68 0.59 -18.05
CA GLN A 37 38.30 0.14 -16.78
C GLN A 37 37.48 0.39 -15.49
N ASN A 38 36.94 -0.71 -14.97
CA ASN A 38 36.69 -1.04 -13.55
C ASN A 38 36.64 0.10 -12.51
N GLY A 39 35.44 0.64 -12.27
CA GLY A 39 35.08 1.29 -11.00
C GLY A 39 34.15 0.40 -10.18
N LEU A 40 34.67 -0.30 -9.16
CA LEU A 40 33.89 -1.25 -8.34
C LEU A 40 33.17 -0.51 -7.19
N ASP A 41 32.23 0.35 -7.56
CA ASP A 41 31.59 1.27 -6.64
C ASP A 41 30.49 0.56 -5.83
N LYS A 42 30.84 0.15 -4.60
CA LYS A 42 29.88 -0.30 -3.58
C LYS A 42 29.03 0.87 -3.09
N ARG A 43 28.08 1.35 -3.92
CA ARG A 43 27.00 2.21 -3.44
C ARG A 43 26.22 1.43 -2.39
N LYS A 44 26.18 1.97 -1.17
CA LYS A 44 25.37 1.42 -0.07
C LYS A 44 23.92 1.36 -0.52
N THR A 45 23.33 0.18 -0.48
CA THR A 45 21.87 0.01 -0.53
C THR A 45 21.28 0.69 0.70
N SER A 46 20.71 1.88 0.49
CA SER A 46 19.85 2.54 1.48
C SER A 46 18.51 1.80 1.51
N GLN A 47 18.50 0.61 2.12
CA GLN A 47 17.25 -0.05 2.48
C GLN A 47 16.51 0.91 3.42
N GLY A 48 15.34 1.41 2.99
CA GLY A 48 14.42 2.07 3.90
C GLY A 48 13.92 1.02 4.88
N GLU A 49 14.47 1.00 6.09
CA GLU A 49 14.24 -0.06 7.06
C GLU A 49 12.77 -0.08 7.52
N ARG A 50 11.99 -0.98 6.93
CA ARG A 50 10.61 -1.32 7.31
C ARG A 50 10.55 -2.07 8.65
N THR A 51 11.59 -1.93 9.49
CA THR A 51 11.87 -2.71 10.70
C THR A 51 10.77 -2.64 11.74
N SER A 52 10.14 -1.48 11.96
CA SER A 52 9.18 -1.33 13.06
C SER A 52 7.92 -2.20 12.97
N LEU A 53 7.32 -2.37 11.78
CA LEU A 53 6.25 -3.36 11.61
C LEU A 53 6.80 -4.80 11.65
N ILE A 54 8.03 -5.03 11.21
CA ILE A 54 8.66 -6.35 11.32
C ILE A 54 8.88 -6.72 12.80
N GLU A 55 9.33 -5.80 13.65
CA GLU A 55 9.51 -5.99 15.09
C GLU A 55 8.18 -6.28 15.80
N VAL A 56 7.11 -5.54 15.47
CA VAL A 56 5.76 -5.76 16.04
C VAL A 56 5.09 -7.03 15.49
N LYS A 57 5.20 -7.31 14.18
CA LYS A 57 4.72 -8.56 13.57
C LYS A 57 5.55 -9.76 14.08
N GLN A 58 6.84 -9.60 14.39
CA GLN A 58 7.68 -10.59 15.09
C GLN A 58 7.29 -10.75 16.56
N ALA A 59 6.94 -9.68 17.29
CA ALA A 59 6.40 -9.81 18.64
C ALA A 59 5.14 -10.69 18.66
N LEU A 60 4.24 -10.52 17.68
CA LEU A 60 3.05 -11.36 17.53
C LEU A 60 3.34 -12.81 17.08
N THR A 61 4.37 -13.05 16.24
CA THR A 61 4.61 -14.36 15.58
C THR A 61 5.73 -15.23 16.16
N SER A 62 6.73 -14.64 16.82
CA SER A 62 7.93 -15.31 17.38
C SER A 62 7.61 -16.57 18.19
N SER A 63 6.77 -16.44 19.22
CA SER A 63 6.31 -17.54 20.08
C SER A 63 5.58 -18.70 19.36
N VAL A 64 5.22 -18.51 18.09
CA VAL A 64 4.57 -19.50 17.23
C VAL A 64 5.57 -20.17 16.29
N LEU A 65 6.56 -19.41 15.78
CA LEU A 65 7.57 -19.88 14.82
C LEU A 65 8.71 -20.66 15.48
N GLU A 66 9.25 -20.20 16.61
CA GLU A 66 10.42 -20.81 17.26
C GLU A 66 10.20 -22.31 17.57
N ARG A 67 9.04 -22.64 18.17
CA ARG A 67 8.73 -24.00 18.61
C ARG A 67 8.45 -25.01 17.48
N ASN A 68 8.45 -24.58 16.23
CA ASN A 68 8.45 -25.48 15.06
C ASN A 68 9.88 -25.78 14.59
N ASN A 69 10.86 -24.92 14.92
CA ASN A 69 12.25 -25.05 14.48
C ASN A 69 13.12 -25.87 15.45
N ASP A 70 12.78 -25.98 16.73
CA ASP A 70 13.53 -26.77 17.73
C ASP A 70 13.84 -28.21 17.24
N LEU A 71 12.80 -28.88 16.69
CA LEU A 71 12.88 -30.24 16.14
C LEU A 71 13.73 -30.37 14.85
N ALA A 72 14.03 -29.26 14.19
CA ALA A 72 14.96 -29.20 13.06
C ALA A 72 16.38 -28.81 13.52
N PHE A 73 16.49 -27.94 14.53
CA PHE A 73 17.75 -27.40 15.02
C PHE A 73 18.57 -28.44 15.79
N GLU A 74 17.97 -29.19 16.73
CA GLU A 74 18.69 -30.29 17.43
C GLU A 74 19.27 -31.30 16.42
N LYS A 75 18.51 -31.59 15.36
CA LYS A 75 18.88 -32.53 14.31
C LYS A 75 19.97 -32.03 13.35
N ALA A 76 20.17 -30.71 13.27
CA ALA A 76 21.31 -30.10 12.58
C ALA A 76 22.54 -30.00 13.50
N LEU A 77 22.34 -29.73 14.80
CA LEU A 77 23.39 -29.54 15.79
C LEU A 77 24.22 -30.81 16.04
N GLU A 78 23.60 -32.00 16.03
CA GLU A 78 24.32 -33.28 16.09
C GLU A 78 25.26 -33.51 14.87
N SER A 79 25.05 -32.81 13.76
CA SER A 79 25.82 -33.01 12.51
C SER A 79 27.03 -32.08 12.32
N THR A 80 27.22 -31.09 13.20
CA THR A 80 28.13 -29.94 12.94
C THR A 80 29.16 -29.65 14.04
N LEU A 81 29.20 -30.43 15.14
CA LEU A 81 30.17 -30.24 16.22
C LEU A 81 31.55 -30.84 15.92
N SER A 82 32.34 -30.15 15.07
CA SER A 82 33.81 -30.28 15.05
C SER A 82 34.50 -28.92 14.89
N ASP A 83 35.51 -28.70 15.73
CA ASP A 83 36.51 -27.62 15.74
C ASP A 83 36.11 -26.14 15.94
N GLN A 84 36.42 -25.70 17.17
CA GLN A 84 37.08 -24.44 17.56
C GLN A 84 36.29 -23.12 17.59
N SER A 85 36.06 -22.69 18.83
CA SER A 85 35.65 -21.35 19.24
C SER A 85 36.73 -20.28 19.05
N LYS A 86 36.32 -19.03 18.80
CA LYS A 86 37.01 -17.82 19.30
C LYS A 86 35.99 -16.80 19.79
N GLN A 87 36.29 -16.16 20.92
CA GLN A 87 35.44 -15.13 21.54
C GLN A 87 35.63 -13.77 20.86
N VAL A 88 34.54 -13.01 20.78
CA VAL A 88 34.52 -11.54 20.79
C VAL A 88 33.40 -11.14 21.77
N GLN A 89 33.51 -9.99 22.43
CA GLN A 89 32.66 -9.63 23.57
C GLN A 89 32.08 -8.21 23.42
N ASP A 90 30.80 -8.08 23.77
CA ASP A 90 29.95 -6.92 24.11
C ASP A 90 30.25 -5.51 23.57
N ALA A 91 29.24 -4.90 22.93
CA ALA A 91 29.01 -3.45 22.94
C ALA A 91 27.50 -3.14 22.72
N PHE A 92 27.07 -1.96 23.17
CA PHE A 92 25.70 -1.41 23.10
C PHE A 92 24.65 -2.16 23.93
N GLY A 93 23.95 -1.57 24.91
CA GLY A 93 23.95 -0.17 25.38
C GLY A 93 22.60 0.49 25.12
N SER A 94 21.70 0.40 26.10
CA SER A 94 20.33 0.92 26.02
C SER A 94 20.26 2.44 25.91
N SER A 95 19.66 2.92 24.81
CA SER A 95 19.18 4.31 24.66
C SER A 95 17.75 4.29 24.13
N VAL A 96 16.79 4.77 24.93
CA VAL A 96 15.43 5.05 24.46
C VAL A 96 15.46 6.40 23.74
N VAL A 97 15.13 6.41 22.45
CA VAL A 97 15.15 7.61 21.61
C VAL A 97 13.71 8.09 21.37
N ASN A 98 13.36 9.25 21.92
CA ASN A 98 12.15 9.97 21.52
C ASN A 98 12.36 10.54 20.12
N TYR A 99 11.56 10.11 19.16
CA TYR A 99 11.55 10.63 17.79
C TYR A 99 10.46 11.70 17.61
N SER A 100 10.79 12.95 17.91
CA SER A 100 10.13 14.11 17.30
C SER A 100 11.02 14.62 16.17
N GLY A 101 10.75 14.18 14.93
CA GLY A 101 11.55 14.58 13.77
C GLY A 101 11.10 15.93 13.21
N ASP A 102 12.00 16.91 13.17
CA ASP A 102 11.78 18.16 12.43
C ASP A 102 11.63 17.87 10.93
N LEU A 103 10.49 18.25 10.36
CA LEU A 103 10.17 17.99 8.95
C LEU A 103 10.34 19.26 8.11
N THR A 104 11.48 19.35 7.43
CA THR A 104 11.89 20.52 6.64
C THR A 104 11.38 20.46 5.19
N GLN A 105 10.81 21.56 4.67
CA GLN A 105 10.32 21.63 3.29
C GLN A 105 10.52 23.02 2.66
N THR A 106 11.04 23.07 1.42
CA THR A 106 11.29 24.32 0.68
C THR A 106 10.29 24.51 -0.45
N TYR A 107 9.60 25.66 -0.47
CA TYR A 107 8.62 26.04 -1.49
C TYR A 107 9.24 26.97 -2.56
N VAL A 108 8.79 26.79 -3.81
CA VAL A 108 9.22 27.61 -4.95
C VAL A 108 8.18 28.68 -5.27
N SER A 109 8.39 29.89 -4.77
CA SER A 109 7.77 31.11 -5.28
C SER A 109 8.46 31.54 -6.58
N SER A 110 7.70 32.09 -7.53
CA SER A 110 8.20 32.45 -8.87
C SER A 110 8.14 33.97 -9.14
N ASN A 111 8.86 34.76 -8.34
CA ASN A 111 9.20 36.17 -8.62
C ASN A 111 10.43 36.60 -7.79
N ALA A 112 11.61 36.71 -8.40
CA ALA A 112 12.83 37.08 -7.69
C ALA A 112 13.21 38.57 -7.91
N ASN A 113 12.83 39.45 -6.98
CA ASN A 113 13.26 40.86 -6.97
C ASN A 113 14.56 41.03 -6.18
N ASN A 114 15.70 41.01 -6.87
CA ASN A 114 17.01 41.17 -6.23
C ASN A 114 17.31 42.66 -5.90
N ASP A 115 16.91 43.14 -4.72
CA ASP A 115 17.42 44.40 -4.13
C ASP A 115 18.00 44.17 -2.72
N ALA A 116 19.24 43.69 -2.70
CA ALA A 116 19.88 43.00 -1.57
C ALA A 116 20.34 43.90 -0.40
N THR A 117 19.52 44.89 0.00
CA THR A 117 19.79 45.75 1.17
C THR A 117 18.63 45.88 2.15
N ASN A 118 17.43 45.38 1.84
CA ASN A 118 16.25 45.60 2.68
C ASN A 118 15.22 44.43 2.68
N ASN A 119 15.70 43.19 2.47
CA ASN A 119 14.88 41.97 2.46
C ASN A 119 14.02 41.86 3.72
N GLY A 120 12.74 41.59 3.54
CA GLY A 120 11.85 41.14 4.60
C GLY A 120 12.22 39.75 5.11
N LYS A 121 11.71 39.43 6.29
CA LYS A 121 11.48 38.04 6.72
C LYS A 121 10.09 37.60 6.26
N PRO A 122 9.81 36.29 6.23
CA PRO A 122 8.48 35.79 5.89
C PRO A 122 7.45 36.31 6.89
N ILE A 123 6.31 36.76 6.40
CA ILE A 123 5.19 37.25 7.22
C ILE A 123 4.09 36.18 7.30
N ILE A 124 3.43 36.11 8.46
CA ILE A 124 2.30 35.20 8.67
C ILE A 124 1.04 35.84 8.07
N ASN A 125 0.34 35.12 7.20
CA ASN A 125 -0.98 35.53 6.72
C ASN A 125 -2.02 35.24 7.83
N LEU A 126 -2.35 36.27 8.60
CA LEU A 126 -3.26 36.20 9.75
C LEU A 126 -4.68 35.70 9.40
N ALA A 127 -5.11 35.83 8.14
CA ALA A 127 -6.41 35.31 7.70
C ALA A 127 -6.36 33.79 7.48
N VAL A 128 -5.28 33.28 6.87
CA VAL A 128 -5.02 31.85 6.74
C VAL A 128 -4.79 31.23 8.11
N GLU A 129 -4.01 31.86 8.99
CA GLU A 129 -3.79 31.43 10.38
C GLU A 129 -5.12 31.21 11.14
N GLN A 130 -6.03 32.20 11.12
CA GLN A 130 -7.35 32.08 11.75
C GLN A 130 -8.22 31.00 11.13
N GLN A 131 -8.14 30.79 9.80
CA GLN A 131 -8.84 29.70 9.12
C GLN A 131 -8.30 28.33 9.55
N LEU A 132 -6.97 28.15 9.62
CA LEU A 132 -6.35 26.90 10.05
C LEU A 132 -6.68 26.58 11.52
N GLN A 133 -6.62 27.58 12.41
CA GLN A 133 -7.03 27.39 13.81
C GLN A 133 -8.51 26.99 13.93
N THR A 134 -9.38 27.51 13.07
CA THR A 134 -10.81 27.14 13.01
C THR A 134 -11.00 25.69 12.54
N ILE A 135 -10.19 25.23 11.57
CA ILE A 135 -10.18 23.83 11.10
C ILE A 135 -9.71 22.90 12.22
N ILE A 136 -8.63 23.26 12.93
CA ILE A 136 -8.04 22.48 14.03
C ILE A 136 -9.02 22.38 15.21
N PHE A 137 -9.75 23.44 15.55
CA PHE A 137 -10.83 23.38 16.54
C PHE A 137 -12.04 22.52 16.12
N GLY A 138 -12.12 22.10 14.86
CA GLY A 138 -13.09 21.11 14.39
C GLY A 138 -12.68 19.64 14.61
N TRP A 139 -11.45 19.37 15.09
CA TRP A 139 -10.98 18.01 15.31
C TRP A 139 -11.54 17.40 16.60
N GLU A 140 -12.00 16.15 16.55
CA GLU A 140 -12.48 15.44 17.75
C GLU A 140 -11.37 14.58 18.36
N LEU A 141 -10.75 15.08 19.44
CA LEU A 141 -9.73 14.33 20.18
C LEU A 141 -10.36 13.57 21.35
N THR A 142 -10.03 12.30 21.50
CA THR A 142 -10.48 11.42 22.60
C THR A 142 -9.34 10.50 22.98
N GLN A 143 -9.17 10.26 24.28
CA GLN A 143 -8.08 9.46 24.83
C GLN A 143 -8.08 8.07 24.18
N ASN A 144 -6.89 7.58 23.84
CA ASN A 144 -6.65 6.30 23.19
C ASN A 144 -7.39 6.07 21.85
N LYS A 145 -8.02 7.09 21.25
CA LYS A 145 -8.72 6.98 19.97
C LYS A 145 -7.84 7.49 18.82
N PRO A 146 -7.43 6.63 17.85
CA PRO A 146 -6.50 7.04 16.82
C PRO A 146 -7.10 8.06 15.84
N ILE A 147 -6.37 9.16 15.63
CA ILE A 147 -6.67 10.22 14.66
C ILE A 147 -5.66 10.18 13.49
N SER A 148 -6.08 10.71 12.35
CA SER A 148 -5.18 11.19 11.30
C SER A 148 -5.89 12.29 10.54
N ASN A 149 -5.48 13.54 10.78
CA ASN A 149 -6.10 14.74 10.24
C ASN A 149 -5.10 15.44 9.32
N SER A 150 -5.46 15.65 8.05
CA SER A 150 -4.63 16.42 7.14
C SER A 150 -4.90 17.93 7.25
N LEU A 151 -3.85 18.71 7.00
CA LEU A 151 -3.86 20.16 7.00
C LEU A 151 -2.98 20.67 5.85
N SER A 152 -3.48 21.66 5.10
CA SER A 152 -2.69 22.38 4.10
C SER A 152 -2.19 23.69 4.70
N LEU A 153 -0.88 23.93 4.63
CA LEU A 153 -0.25 25.18 5.10
C LEU A 153 -0.03 26.19 3.96
N ASN A 154 -0.64 25.95 2.79
CA ASN A 154 -0.55 26.85 1.64
C ASN A 154 -0.94 28.29 2.04
N GLN A 155 -0.10 29.26 1.67
CA GLN A 155 -0.29 30.68 1.95
C GLN A 155 -0.30 31.06 3.45
N LEU A 156 0.07 30.17 4.39
CA LEU A 156 0.23 30.55 5.80
C LEU A 156 1.39 31.55 6.01
N PHE A 157 2.44 31.40 5.20
CA PHE A 157 3.54 32.36 5.12
C PHE A 157 3.62 32.94 3.72
N GLU A 158 3.89 34.23 3.65
CA GLU A 158 4.18 34.97 2.43
C GLU A 158 5.53 35.65 2.59
N ASP A 159 6.36 35.64 1.55
CA ASP A 159 7.60 36.40 1.55
C ASP A 159 7.38 37.78 0.90
N PRO A 160 7.79 38.90 1.54
CA PRO A 160 7.57 40.24 1.00
C PRO A 160 8.30 40.53 -0.33
N ASP A 161 9.46 39.90 -0.54
CA ASP A 161 10.35 40.15 -1.69
C ASP A 161 10.23 39.03 -2.75
N GLY A 162 9.69 37.88 -2.36
CA GLY A 162 9.26 36.77 -3.21
C GLY A 162 10.08 35.49 -3.04
N ASP A 163 10.89 35.40 -1.99
CA ASP A 163 11.92 34.37 -1.78
C ASP A 163 11.43 32.93 -1.55
N LEU A 164 12.39 32.01 -1.58
CA LEU A 164 12.18 30.56 -1.38
C LEU A 164 12.03 30.23 0.10
N LEU A 165 10.78 30.05 0.54
CA LEU A 165 10.47 29.73 1.93
C LEU A 165 10.84 28.28 2.30
N THR A 166 11.63 28.13 3.36
CA THR A 166 11.90 26.86 4.03
C THR A 166 11.10 26.79 5.32
N THR A 167 10.32 25.72 5.49
CA THR A 167 9.40 25.49 6.62
C THR A 167 9.90 24.37 7.53
N ARG A 168 9.61 24.44 8.84
CA ARG A 168 9.75 23.35 9.83
C ARG A 168 8.47 23.25 10.67
N ILE A 169 8.07 22.03 11.03
CA ILE A 169 6.78 21.74 11.70
C ILE A 169 7.00 20.70 12.80
N TRP A 170 6.42 20.94 13.98
CA TRP A 170 6.51 20.03 15.13
C TRP A 170 5.28 20.13 16.05
N LEU A 171 5.14 19.19 16.99
CA LEU A 171 4.16 19.26 18.08
C LEU A 171 4.87 19.58 19.40
N GLU A 172 4.37 20.59 20.09
CA GLU A 172 4.71 20.86 21.49
C GLU A 172 3.72 20.10 22.38
N ASN A 173 4.20 19.38 23.40
CA ASN A 173 3.40 18.50 24.29
C ASN A 173 2.60 17.43 23.52
N ALA A 174 3.29 16.66 22.66
CA ALA A 174 2.67 15.82 21.63
C ALA A 174 1.79 14.66 22.15
N ASN A 175 2.03 14.14 23.38
CA ASN A 175 1.13 13.25 24.14
C ASN A 175 0.40 12.17 23.30
N GLY A 176 1.17 11.28 22.65
CA GLY A 176 0.65 10.18 21.81
C GLY A 176 0.38 10.54 20.33
N LEU A 177 0.57 11.81 19.96
CA LEU A 177 0.51 12.32 18.59
C LEU A 177 1.90 12.56 17.98
N GLN A 178 1.93 12.65 16.66
CA GLN A 178 3.08 12.95 15.82
C GLN A 178 2.61 13.73 14.57
N VAL A 179 3.56 14.36 13.86
CA VAL A 179 3.32 14.98 12.56
C VAL A 179 4.08 14.21 11.49
N LEU A 180 3.42 13.94 10.36
CA LEU A 180 4.05 13.56 9.10
C LEU A 180 3.91 14.68 8.07
N ASN A 181 4.86 14.78 7.15
CA ASN A 181 4.80 15.68 6.00
C ASN A 181 5.01 14.85 4.72
N GLN A 182 3.96 14.74 3.91
CA GLN A 182 3.93 13.94 2.67
C GLN A 182 3.27 14.74 1.54
N GLY A 183 3.61 16.03 1.43
CA GLY A 183 3.00 16.99 0.50
C GLY A 183 1.70 17.63 1.03
N GLN A 184 1.08 17.00 2.02
CA GLN A 184 0.24 17.65 3.03
C GLN A 184 0.79 17.32 4.42
N ILE A 185 0.39 18.11 5.41
CA ILE A 185 0.76 17.89 6.81
C ILE A 185 -0.30 17.01 7.44
N VAL A 186 0.11 15.97 8.16
CA VAL A 186 -0.80 15.00 8.77
C VAL A 186 -0.48 14.92 10.26
N VAL A 187 -1.41 15.41 11.09
CA VAL A 187 -1.38 15.20 12.54
C VAL A 187 -2.04 13.86 12.82
N GLN A 188 -1.27 12.88 13.29
CA GLN A 188 -1.78 11.53 13.55
C GLN A 188 -1.23 10.93 14.84
N GLY A 189 -1.90 9.90 15.34
CA GLY A 189 -1.53 9.19 16.57
C GLY A 189 -2.76 8.85 17.39
N ALA A 190 -2.57 8.46 18.65
CA ALA A 190 -3.66 8.23 19.59
C ALA A 190 -3.41 9.10 20.84
N PRO A 191 -4.24 10.14 21.10
CA PRO A 191 -4.00 11.04 22.23
C PRO A 191 -3.97 10.28 23.56
N GLU A 192 -2.97 10.57 24.38
CA GLU A 192 -2.86 10.02 25.74
C GLU A 192 -3.52 10.98 26.74
N GLU A 193 -3.35 10.74 28.05
CA GLU A 193 -3.86 11.65 29.08
C GLU A 193 -3.09 12.97 29.02
N ILE A 194 -3.79 14.09 28.83
CA ILE A 194 -3.15 15.41 28.65
C ILE A 194 -3.12 16.18 29.98
N ASP A 195 -1.91 16.47 30.46
CA ASP A 195 -1.62 17.37 31.58
C ASP A 195 -1.38 18.83 31.13
N GLN A 196 -0.96 19.04 29.87
CA GLN A 196 -0.52 20.32 29.31
C GLN A 196 -0.98 20.48 27.85
N THR A 197 -1.52 21.65 27.49
CA THR A 197 -2.01 21.95 26.14
C THR A 197 -1.00 21.61 25.04
N THR A 198 -1.44 20.83 24.04
CA THR A 198 -0.68 20.49 22.84
C THR A 198 -0.80 21.60 21.79
N TYR A 199 0.33 21.99 21.18
CA TYR A 199 0.34 22.97 20.08
C TYR A 199 0.98 22.38 18.83
N LEU A 200 0.34 22.57 17.67
CA LEU A 200 0.98 22.39 16.37
C LEU A 200 1.75 23.66 16.05
N ALA A 201 3.07 23.59 16.14
CA ALA A 201 3.95 24.70 15.86
C ALA A 201 4.47 24.63 14.41
N VAL A 202 4.45 25.76 13.72
CA VAL A 202 4.91 25.90 12.34
C VAL A 202 5.80 27.12 12.25
N ALA A 203 6.99 26.97 11.66
CA ALA A 203 7.87 28.09 11.39
C ALA A 203 8.37 28.10 9.95
N ALA A 204 8.61 29.30 9.41
CA ALA A 204 9.22 29.51 8.10
C ALA A 204 10.41 30.47 8.19
N ARG A 205 11.37 30.30 7.29
CA ARG A 205 12.46 31.24 7.02
C ARG A 205 12.70 31.36 5.52
N ASP A 206 13.30 32.46 5.12
CA ASP A 206 13.88 32.66 3.79
C ASP A 206 15.32 32.07 3.71
N ASN A 207 15.98 32.30 2.58
CA ASN A 207 17.37 31.94 2.30
C ASN A 207 18.40 33.07 2.57
N HIS A 208 17.95 34.24 3.05
CA HIS A 208 18.75 35.45 3.27
C HIS A 208 19.12 35.71 4.74
N HIS A 209 18.28 35.31 5.70
CA HIS A 209 18.46 35.61 7.14
C HIS A 209 19.30 34.59 7.93
N GLY A 210 19.71 33.49 7.30
CA GLY A 210 20.50 32.40 7.91
C GLY A 210 19.65 31.24 8.42
N GLU A 211 20.23 30.37 9.25
CA GLU A 211 19.58 29.13 9.72
C GLU A 211 19.28 29.13 11.24
N GLU A 212 19.90 30.05 11.97
CA GLU A 212 19.76 30.32 13.41
C GLU A 212 18.30 30.58 13.80
N ASP A 213 17.90 30.28 15.05
CA ASP A 213 16.50 30.39 15.49
C ASP A 213 15.88 31.79 15.32
N TYR A 214 16.68 32.87 15.31
CA TYR A 214 16.17 34.22 15.06
C TYR A 214 15.67 34.42 13.60
N ALA A 215 16.10 33.60 12.65
CA ALA A 215 15.69 33.68 11.24
C ALA A 215 14.26 33.13 11.03
N TRP A 216 13.79 32.26 11.93
CA TRP A 216 12.52 31.57 11.81
C TRP A 216 11.36 32.39 12.37
N VAL A 217 10.39 32.73 11.53
CA VAL A 217 9.11 33.31 11.93
C VAL A 217 8.14 32.16 12.24
N THR A 218 7.57 32.15 13.44
CA THR A 218 6.85 30.99 14.02
C THR A 218 5.43 31.35 14.43
N THR A 219 4.46 30.51 14.08
CA THR A 219 3.10 30.50 14.65
C THR A 219 2.81 29.17 15.37
N ARG A 220 1.74 29.14 16.17
CA ARG A 220 1.27 27.98 16.95
C ARG A 220 -0.25 27.89 16.85
N PHE A 221 -0.73 26.68 16.58
CA PHE A 221 -2.15 26.36 16.64
C PHE A 221 -2.44 25.51 17.88
N GLU A 222 -3.43 25.91 18.67
CA GLU A 222 -3.90 25.17 19.84
C GLU A 222 -4.75 23.98 19.40
N LEU A 223 -4.42 22.77 19.85
CA LEU A 223 -5.23 21.59 19.59
C LEU A 223 -6.44 21.53 20.55
N PRO A 224 -7.55 20.89 20.14
CA PRO A 224 -8.71 20.68 21.02
C PRO A 224 -8.36 19.89 22.30
N VAL A 225 -9.10 20.15 23.37
CA VAL A 225 -8.99 19.37 24.61
C VAL A 225 -9.38 17.91 24.35
N VAL A 226 -8.51 16.98 24.76
CA VAL A 226 -8.79 15.54 24.71
C VAL A 226 -9.92 15.18 25.67
N LYS A 227 -10.95 14.52 25.16
CA LYS A 227 -12.03 13.92 25.95
C LYS A 227 -11.55 12.59 26.58
N GLU A 228 -11.96 12.29 27.81
CA GLU A 228 -11.75 10.98 28.43
C GLU A 228 -12.38 9.85 27.58
N GLU A 229 -11.77 8.66 27.60
CA GLU A 229 -12.32 7.47 26.92
C GLU A 229 -13.58 6.94 27.62
N GLN A 230 -14.57 6.43 26.87
CA GLN A 230 -15.73 5.76 27.49
C GLN A 230 -15.46 4.26 27.68
N ASN A 231 -15.62 3.79 28.93
CA ASN A 231 -15.57 2.38 29.26
C ASN A 231 -16.81 1.64 28.73
N ASN A 232 -16.76 1.26 27.45
CA ASN A 232 -17.72 0.38 26.80
C ASN A 232 -17.41 -1.11 27.15
N THR A 233 -18.43 -1.97 27.09
CA THR A 233 -18.34 -3.41 27.44
C THR A 233 -18.61 -4.35 26.26
N ASP A 234 -19.02 -3.84 25.09
CA ASP A 234 -19.29 -4.64 23.89
C ASP A 234 -18.54 -4.08 22.67
N HIS A 235 -18.02 -4.96 21.82
CA HIS A 235 -17.29 -4.59 20.62
C HIS A 235 -17.45 -5.67 19.52
N PRO A 236 -17.75 -5.30 18.26
CA PRO A 236 -18.16 -6.25 17.22
C PRO A 236 -17.16 -7.36 16.86
N LEU A 237 -15.87 -7.18 17.17
CA LEU A 237 -14.82 -8.17 16.97
C LEU A 237 -14.65 -9.18 18.12
N VAL A 238 -15.33 -8.99 19.25
CA VAL A 238 -15.26 -9.90 20.42
C VAL A 238 -16.04 -11.19 20.18
N GLY A 239 -15.68 -12.24 20.91
CA GLY A 239 -16.34 -13.55 20.91
C GLY A 239 -15.77 -14.50 19.87
N ASP A 240 -16.25 -14.41 18.63
CA ASP A 240 -15.85 -15.33 17.54
C ASP A 240 -14.42 -15.07 17.04
N ILE A 241 -13.91 -16.02 16.24
CA ILE A 241 -12.67 -15.82 15.48
C ILE A 241 -12.94 -14.80 14.37
N VAL A 242 -12.10 -13.78 14.27
CA VAL A 242 -12.02 -12.86 13.13
C VAL A 242 -10.77 -13.16 12.31
N TYR A 243 -10.94 -13.20 10.99
CA TYR A 243 -9.89 -13.41 10.01
C TYR A 243 -9.55 -12.12 9.28
N ARG A 244 -8.27 -11.94 8.96
CA ARG A 244 -7.76 -10.89 8.06
C ARG A 244 -6.67 -11.46 7.14
N LEU A 245 -6.37 -10.76 6.06
CA LEU A 245 -5.25 -11.08 5.19
C LEU A 245 -4.05 -10.19 5.51
N GLU A 246 -2.84 -10.74 5.41
CA GLU A 246 -1.59 -10.09 5.76
C GLU A 246 -0.50 -10.43 4.72
N THR A 247 0.59 -9.66 4.63
CA THR A 247 1.72 -9.94 3.70
C THR A 247 3.00 -10.33 4.44
N THR A 248 3.83 -11.14 3.79
CA THR A 248 5.15 -11.53 4.29
C THR A 248 6.09 -11.90 3.14
N GLN A 249 7.40 -11.74 3.33
CA GLN A 249 8.42 -12.33 2.44
C GLN A 249 8.92 -13.70 2.95
N ASN A 250 8.41 -14.19 4.08
CA ASN A 250 8.70 -15.54 4.59
C ASN A 250 7.40 -16.23 5.03
N LEU A 251 7.05 -17.34 4.38
CA LEU A 251 5.83 -18.11 4.65
C LEU A 251 6.16 -19.60 4.66
N GLY A 252 5.77 -20.30 5.72
CA GLY A 252 6.00 -21.75 5.86
C GLY A 252 7.48 -22.18 5.89
N GLY A 253 8.41 -21.25 6.13
CA GLY A 253 9.86 -21.48 6.06
C GLY A 253 10.48 -21.23 4.68
N ILE A 254 9.68 -20.85 3.68
CA ILE A 254 10.15 -20.42 2.36
C ILE A 254 10.31 -18.89 2.38
N ALA A 255 11.49 -18.41 1.96
CA ALA A 255 11.73 -17.00 1.70
C ALA A 255 11.44 -16.70 0.22
N TYR A 256 10.75 -15.59 -0.05
CA TYR A 256 10.34 -15.12 -1.37
C TYR A 256 11.00 -13.78 -1.68
N ALA A 257 11.32 -13.50 -2.95
CA ALA A 257 11.79 -12.17 -3.35
C ALA A 257 10.66 -11.10 -3.21
N TYR A 258 9.41 -11.54 -3.34
CA TYR A 258 8.19 -10.75 -3.31
C TYR A 258 7.36 -11.00 -2.03
N GLU A 259 6.39 -10.12 -1.77
CA GLU A 259 5.42 -10.30 -0.68
C GLU A 259 4.32 -11.30 -1.08
N VAL A 260 4.18 -12.38 -0.33
CA VAL A 260 3.06 -13.32 -0.44
C VAL A 260 1.94 -12.96 0.52
N VAL A 261 0.69 -13.01 0.04
CA VAL A 261 -0.51 -12.85 0.87
C VAL A 261 -0.85 -14.16 1.57
N TYR A 262 -1.17 -14.08 2.85
CA TYR A 262 -1.63 -15.21 3.67
C TYR A 262 -2.75 -14.75 4.62
N CYS A 263 -3.35 -15.70 5.35
CA CYS A 263 -4.45 -15.43 6.27
C CYS A 263 -4.01 -15.55 7.74
N GLU A 264 -4.45 -14.59 8.55
CA GLU A 264 -4.31 -14.57 10.00
C GLU A 264 -5.68 -14.76 10.67
N ALA A 265 -5.66 -15.24 11.92
CA ALA A 265 -6.83 -15.42 12.76
C ALA A 265 -6.59 -14.85 14.15
N PHE A 266 -7.56 -14.08 14.65
CA PHE A 266 -7.57 -13.52 16.00
C PHE A 266 -8.86 -13.93 16.71
N GLN A 267 -8.80 -14.13 18.02
CA GLN A 267 -10.00 -14.26 18.86
C GLN A 267 -9.81 -13.41 20.12
N PHE A 268 -10.80 -12.54 20.40
CA PHE A 268 -10.84 -11.67 21.57
C PHE A 268 -11.90 -12.22 22.53
N GLU A 269 -11.48 -12.84 23.63
CA GLU A 269 -12.38 -13.51 24.57
C GLU A 269 -11.86 -13.34 26.02
N ASN A 270 -12.74 -12.97 26.97
CA ASN A 270 -12.41 -12.82 28.40
C ASN A 270 -11.18 -11.92 28.70
N GLU A 271 -11.08 -10.75 28.03
CA GLU A 271 -9.94 -9.82 28.10
C GLU A 271 -8.62 -10.38 27.54
N GLU A 272 -8.58 -11.62 27.04
CA GLU A 272 -7.41 -12.27 26.45
C GLU A 272 -7.42 -12.21 24.92
N VAL A 273 -6.22 -12.10 24.33
CA VAL A 273 -6.03 -12.09 22.87
C VAL A 273 -5.38 -13.41 22.45
N TYR A 274 -6.06 -14.12 21.56
CA TYR A 274 -5.58 -15.34 20.92
C TYR A 274 -5.27 -15.08 19.45
N PHE A 275 -4.18 -15.66 18.94
CA PHE A 275 -3.69 -15.42 17.58
C PHE A 275 -3.17 -16.71 16.92
N ALA A 276 -3.29 -16.78 15.59
CA ALA A 276 -2.55 -17.71 14.74
C ALA A 276 -2.34 -17.11 13.33
N ALA A 277 -1.21 -17.45 12.72
CA ALA A 277 -0.90 -17.18 11.31
C ALA A 277 -0.99 -18.48 10.50
N SER A 278 -1.43 -18.38 9.24
CA SER A 278 -1.32 -19.49 8.28
C SER A 278 0.12 -19.66 7.82
N ASN A 279 0.51 -20.88 7.46
CA ASN A 279 1.81 -21.22 6.89
C ASN A 279 1.77 -21.41 5.36
N ASN A 280 0.66 -21.06 4.71
CA ASN A 280 0.43 -21.29 3.29
C ASN A 280 -0.50 -20.23 2.66
N LYS A 281 -0.44 -20.08 1.33
CA LYS A 281 -1.16 -19.05 0.58
C LYS A 281 -2.69 -19.28 0.43
N ARG A 282 -3.26 -20.36 0.99
CA ARG A 282 -4.59 -20.87 0.58
C ARG A 282 -5.60 -21.13 1.70
N LEU A 283 -5.16 -21.36 2.93
CA LEU A 283 -6.04 -21.71 4.05
C LEU A 283 -5.90 -20.69 5.19
N CYS A 284 -7.00 -20.43 5.88
CA CYS A 284 -7.02 -19.67 7.13
C CYS A 284 -6.83 -20.59 8.35
N PRO A 285 -6.29 -20.11 9.48
CA PRO A 285 -6.10 -20.92 10.67
C PRO A 285 -7.39 -21.54 11.23
N GLU A 286 -7.25 -22.68 11.91
CA GLU A 286 -8.32 -23.33 12.66
C GLU A 286 -8.34 -22.87 14.12
N LYS A 287 -9.48 -23.00 14.82
CA LYS A 287 -9.58 -22.64 16.25
C LYS A 287 -8.53 -23.37 17.11
N GLY A 288 -8.19 -24.61 16.76
CA GLY A 288 -7.16 -25.39 17.46
C GLY A 288 -5.71 -24.94 17.23
N ALA A 289 -5.45 -23.99 16.32
CA ALA A 289 -4.12 -23.41 16.11
C ALA A 289 -3.89 -22.12 16.91
N LEU A 290 -4.97 -21.50 17.42
CA LEU A 290 -4.92 -20.25 18.19
C LEU A 290 -4.17 -20.44 19.51
N LYS A 291 -3.27 -19.50 19.82
CA LYS A 291 -2.53 -19.42 21.09
C LYS A 291 -2.75 -18.05 21.73
N LYS A 292 -2.84 -17.98 23.06
CA LYS A 292 -2.87 -16.70 23.78
C LYS A 292 -1.54 -15.96 23.57
N VAL A 293 -1.61 -14.72 23.11
CA VAL A 293 -0.45 -13.82 22.87
C VAL A 293 -0.50 -12.52 23.66
N GLY A 294 -1.64 -12.19 24.27
CA GLY A 294 -1.79 -10.91 24.96
C GLY A 294 -3.15 -10.71 25.63
N TYR A 295 -3.50 -9.45 25.83
CA TYR A 295 -4.73 -8.97 26.45
C TYR A 295 -5.33 -7.80 25.64
N TYR A 296 -6.62 -7.53 25.83
CA TYR A 296 -7.29 -6.38 25.21
C TYR A 296 -8.18 -5.62 26.21
N LYS A 297 -8.31 -4.30 25.99
CA LYS A 297 -9.35 -3.46 26.59
C LYS A 297 -10.29 -2.94 25.49
N ILE A 298 -11.58 -2.81 25.79
CA ILE A 298 -12.55 -2.09 24.94
C ILE A 298 -12.53 -0.60 25.30
N SER A 299 -12.52 0.27 24.27
CA SER A 299 -12.65 1.72 24.39
C SER A 299 -13.52 2.22 23.25
N ASP A 300 -14.74 2.70 23.54
CA ASP A 300 -15.74 3.09 22.53
C ASP A 300 -15.92 2.04 21.40
N ASP A 301 -15.47 2.36 20.19
CA ASP A 301 -15.53 1.59 18.93
C ASP A 301 -14.22 0.86 18.61
N SER A 302 -13.34 0.72 19.61
CA SER A 302 -11.96 0.29 19.45
C SER A 302 -11.52 -0.76 20.47
N LEU A 303 -10.64 -1.68 20.04
CA LEU A 303 -9.89 -2.57 20.94
C LEU A 303 -8.45 -2.07 21.12
N ILE A 304 -8.05 -1.80 22.36
CA ILE A 304 -6.65 -1.55 22.73
C ILE A 304 -6.02 -2.92 22.98
N VAL A 305 -5.24 -3.41 22.02
CA VAL A 305 -4.61 -4.74 22.01
C VAL A 305 -3.17 -4.61 22.53
N SER A 306 -2.78 -5.46 23.48
CA SER A 306 -1.44 -5.48 24.07
C SER A 306 -0.88 -6.89 24.09
N ALA A 307 0.16 -7.14 23.28
CA ALA A 307 0.73 -8.47 23.07
C ALA A 307 2.26 -8.38 22.91
N ASN A 308 3.00 -9.20 23.68
CA ASN A 308 4.46 -9.35 23.62
C ASN A 308 5.27 -8.02 23.54
N GLY A 309 4.84 -7.01 24.30
CA GLY A 309 5.48 -5.69 24.35
C GLY A 309 5.00 -4.67 23.30
N ALA A 310 4.26 -5.12 22.28
CA ALA A 310 3.60 -4.24 21.33
C ALA A 310 2.20 -3.82 21.82
N ARG A 311 1.81 -2.59 21.46
CA ARG A 311 0.46 -2.04 21.63
C ARG A 311 -0.11 -1.70 20.27
N GLN A 312 -1.35 -2.10 20.01
CA GLN A 312 -2.09 -1.73 18.82
C GLN A 312 -3.49 -1.23 19.22
N ILE A 313 -4.10 -0.40 18.39
CA ILE A 313 -5.47 0.10 18.62
C ILE A 313 -6.30 -0.17 17.36
N TRP A 314 -7.31 -1.02 17.49
CA TRP A 314 -8.11 -1.56 16.39
C TRP A 314 -9.52 -0.94 16.41
N THR A 315 -9.75 0.11 15.60
CA THR A 315 -11.04 0.82 15.52
C THR A 315 -11.92 0.25 14.41
N THR A 316 -13.09 -0.30 14.73
CA THR A 316 -14.03 -0.80 13.73
C THR A 316 -14.86 0.35 13.14
N LYS A 317 -14.41 0.87 11.99
CA LYS A 317 -15.02 2.02 11.29
C LYS A 317 -16.37 1.69 10.65
N LYS A 318 -16.58 0.46 10.16
CA LYS A 318 -17.87 0.06 9.54
C LYS A 318 -18.11 -1.45 9.59
N VAL A 319 -19.27 -1.84 10.09
CA VAL A 319 -19.79 -3.22 9.99
C VAL A 319 -20.91 -3.27 8.97
N TYR A 320 -20.84 -4.20 8.01
CA TYR A 320 -21.83 -4.30 6.91
C TYR A 320 -22.01 -5.73 6.39
N PRO A 321 -23.20 -6.12 5.90
CA PRO A 321 -23.38 -7.40 5.21
C PRO A 321 -22.69 -7.35 3.83
N SER A 322 -22.04 -8.44 3.44
CA SER A 322 -21.39 -8.57 2.13
C SER A 322 -22.43 -8.70 1.01
N GLN A 323 -22.27 -7.90 -0.04
CA GLN A 323 -23.11 -7.96 -1.24
C GLN A 323 -22.77 -9.18 -2.10
N VAL A 324 -21.49 -9.56 -2.16
CA VAL A 324 -21.03 -10.72 -2.94
C VAL A 324 -21.23 -12.05 -2.20
N HIS A 325 -21.11 -12.06 -0.87
CA HIS A 325 -21.18 -13.27 -0.03
C HIS A 325 -22.25 -13.12 1.06
N LYS A 326 -23.51 -13.34 0.68
CA LYS A 326 -24.73 -13.06 1.47
C LYS A 326 -24.78 -13.66 2.90
N GLU A 327 -23.97 -14.67 3.20
CA GLU A 327 -23.83 -15.30 4.53
C GLU A 327 -22.59 -14.79 5.28
N THR A 328 -22.12 -13.57 4.97
CA THR A 328 -20.89 -12.99 5.52
C THR A 328 -21.12 -11.53 5.91
N GLN A 329 -20.63 -11.19 7.10
CA GLN A 329 -20.57 -9.84 7.61
C GLN A 329 -19.11 -9.38 7.56
N ASN A 330 -18.89 -8.21 6.99
CA ASN A 330 -17.61 -7.54 6.84
C ASN A 330 -17.44 -6.53 7.98
N TYR A 331 -16.23 -6.49 8.53
CA TYR A 331 -15.82 -5.65 9.65
C TYR A 331 -14.64 -4.80 9.20
N PHE A 332 -14.92 -3.69 8.53
CA PHE A 332 -13.87 -2.77 8.11
C PHE A 332 -13.28 -2.07 9.33
N THR A 333 -12.01 -2.40 9.59
CA THR A 333 -11.30 -2.10 10.85
C THR A 333 -9.94 -1.52 10.53
N THR A 334 -9.65 -0.39 11.16
CA THR A 334 -8.38 0.33 11.07
C THR A 334 -7.52 -0.02 12.27
N VAL A 335 -6.28 -0.44 12.03
CA VAL A 335 -5.29 -0.75 13.09
C VAL A 335 -4.23 0.34 13.11
N PHE A 336 -3.99 0.91 14.28
CA PHE A 336 -2.85 1.79 14.57
C PHE A 336 -1.81 1.02 15.39
N ASP A 337 -0.54 1.02 14.97
CA ASP A 337 0.56 0.28 15.62
C ASP A 337 1.45 1.15 16.54
N GLY A 338 1.07 2.42 16.75
CA GLY A 338 1.88 3.44 17.42
C GLY A 338 2.69 4.32 16.47
N LYS A 339 2.81 3.97 15.19
CA LYS A 339 3.63 4.67 14.18
C LYS A 339 2.87 4.96 12.88
N GLN A 340 2.02 4.05 12.43
CA GLN A 340 1.25 4.14 11.18
C GLN A 340 -0.10 3.42 11.26
N PHE A 341 -0.87 3.49 10.18
CA PHE A 341 -2.15 2.83 10.03
C PHE A 341 -2.09 1.70 8.99
N GLU A 342 -2.76 0.59 9.26
CA GLU A 342 -3.13 -0.45 8.29
C GLU A 342 -4.65 -0.70 8.43
N SER A 343 -5.45 -0.59 7.36
CA SER A 343 -6.90 -0.89 7.40
C SER A 343 -7.24 -2.16 6.61
N TYR A 344 -8.24 -2.90 7.09
CA TYR A 344 -8.59 -4.24 6.62
C TYR A 344 -10.11 -4.45 6.57
N THR A 345 -10.62 -5.12 5.53
CA THR A 345 -11.97 -5.73 5.57
C THR A 345 -11.88 -7.11 6.21
N MET A 346 -12.12 -7.18 7.53
CA MET A 346 -12.05 -8.42 8.29
C MET A 346 -13.37 -9.20 8.24
N GLN A 347 -13.33 -10.53 8.43
CA GLN A 347 -14.52 -11.40 8.39
C GLN A 347 -14.48 -12.49 9.47
N LYS A 348 -15.64 -12.78 10.08
CA LYS A 348 -15.82 -13.96 10.96
C LYS A 348 -16.08 -15.25 10.18
N ASN A 349 -16.53 -15.17 8.92
CA ASN A 349 -16.78 -16.33 8.07
C ASN A 349 -15.49 -16.80 7.38
N LYS A 350 -14.85 -17.84 7.95
CA LYS A 350 -13.61 -18.45 7.42
C LYS A 350 -13.68 -18.73 5.91
N GLN A 351 -14.74 -19.39 5.45
CA GLN A 351 -14.86 -19.84 4.05
C GLN A 351 -14.97 -18.67 3.07
N SER A 352 -15.49 -17.52 3.50
CA SER A 352 -15.53 -16.31 2.67
C SER A 352 -14.17 -15.61 2.60
N MET A 353 -13.39 -15.62 3.69
CA MET A 353 -12.01 -15.13 3.64
C MET A 353 -11.13 -16.04 2.77
N GLU A 354 -11.33 -17.36 2.85
CA GLU A 354 -10.61 -18.33 2.01
C GLU A 354 -10.92 -18.18 0.51
N LYS A 355 -12.12 -17.72 0.10
CA LYS A 355 -12.40 -17.38 -1.30
C LYS A 355 -11.51 -16.24 -1.81
N ARG A 356 -11.24 -15.22 -0.97
CA ARG A 356 -10.37 -14.08 -1.29
C ARG A 356 -8.88 -14.48 -1.41
N ILE A 357 -8.51 -15.68 -0.96
CA ILE A 357 -7.18 -16.28 -1.22
C ILE A 357 -7.20 -17.56 -2.09
N ASN A 358 -8.31 -17.83 -2.79
CA ASN A 358 -8.42 -18.92 -3.76
C ASN A 358 -9.19 -18.49 -5.02
N ALA A 359 -9.07 -17.23 -5.45
CA ALA A 359 -9.81 -16.70 -6.60
C ALA A 359 -9.33 -17.36 -7.92
N PRO A 360 -10.13 -18.18 -8.62
CA PRO A 360 -9.66 -18.83 -9.85
C PRO A 360 -9.68 -17.85 -11.03
N THR A 361 -8.60 -17.82 -11.82
CA THR A 361 -8.46 -17.01 -13.04
C THR A 361 -7.92 -17.82 -14.24
N GLY A 362 -7.81 -17.21 -15.42
CA GLY A 362 -6.98 -17.68 -16.55
C GLY A 362 -7.65 -18.62 -17.56
N ARG A 363 -8.73 -19.31 -17.18
CA ARG A 363 -9.41 -20.30 -18.05
C ARG A 363 -10.12 -19.66 -19.24
N TYR A 364 -10.51 -18.41 -19.08
CA TYR A 364 -11.10 -17.54 -20.10
C TYR A 364 -10.83 -16.07 -19.72
N LEU A 365 -10.82 -15.19 -20.73
CA LEU A 365 -10.58 -13.76 -20.54
C LEU A 365 -11.66 -13.13 -19.62
N TYR A 366 -11.27 -12.19 -18.76
CA TYR A 366 -12.13 -11.58 -17.72
C TYR A 366 -12.69 -12.57 -16.67
N GLN A 367 -12.00 -13.68 -16.39
CA GLN A 367 -12.36 -14.59 -15.27
C GLN A 367 -12.02 -13.95 -13.91
N ILE A 368 -12.86 -13.02 -13.46
CA ILE A 368 -12.70 -12.30 -12.19
C ILE A 368 -13.53 -12.96 -11.08
N SER A 369 -12.94 -13.11 -9.89
CA SER A 369 -13.70 -13.29 -8.65
C SER A 369 -13.81 -11.95 -7.93
N PHE A 370 -15.03 -11.44 -7.80
CA PHE A 370 -15.29 -10.17 -7.11
C PHE A 370 -15.43 -10.37 -5.60
N PHE A 371 -15.09 -9.32 -4.84
CA PHE A 371 -15.24 -9.22 -3.39
C PHE A 371 -15.77 -7.82 -3.03
N ASP A 372 -16.47 -7.70 -1.89
CA ASP A 372 -16.83 -6.40 -1.34
C ASP A 372 -15.59 -5.58 -1.00
N TYR A 373 -15.63 -4.28 -1.33
CA TYR A 373 -14.59 -3.32 -1.01
C TYR A 373 -15.20 -1.97 -0.62
N LEU A 374 -14.51 -1.19 0.22
CA LEU A 374 -14.99 0.12 0.67
C LEU A 374 -14.18 1.26 0.05
N LEU A 375 -14.86 2.10 -0.73
CA LEU A 375 -14.33 3.36 -1.21
C LEU A 375 -14.74 4.49 -0.26
N PRO A 376 -13.80 5.30 0.27
CA PRO A 376 -14.15 6.47 1.07
C PRO A 376 -14.99 7.47 0.28
N ARG A 377 -15.75 8.30 0.99
CA ARG A 377 -16.46 9.46 0.43
C ARG A 377 -16.07 10.73 1.18
N PRO A 378 -16.10 11.92 0.54
CA PRO A 378 -15.78 13.19 1.19
C PRO A 378 -16.62 13.54 2.43
N ASN A 379 -17.74 12.85 2.67
CA ASN A 379 -18.58 13.03 3.85
C ASN A 379 -18.26 12.05 5.01
N GLY A 380 -17.15 11.31 4.95
CA GLY A 380 -16.72 10.33 5.97
C GLY A 380 -17.41 8.96 5.88
N ASP A 381 -18.34 8.79 4.95
CA ASP A 381 -18.97 7.49 4.64
C ASP A 381 -18.09 6.60 3.77
N TYR A 382 -18.51 5.34 3.66
CA TYR A 382 -18.02 4.40 2.64
C TYR A 382 -19.08 3.99 1.63
N LEU A 383 -18.75 4.12 0.35
CA LEU A 383 -19.42 3.45 -0.76
C LEU A 383 -18.95 1.99 -0.82
N VAL A 384 -19.89 1.04 -0.89
CA VAL A 384 -19.55 -0.37 -1.13
C VAL A 384 -19.41 -0.57 -2.64
N ALA A 385 -18.27 -1.12 -3.05
CA ALA A 385 -17.95 -1.50 -4.41
C ALA A 385 -17.68 -3.02 -4.49
N GLU A 386 -17.65 -3.55 -5.71
CA GLU A 386 -17.11 -4.87 -6.02
C GLU A 386 -15.73 -4.70 -6.65
N ILE A 387 -14.72 -5.39 -6.12
CA ILE A 387 -13.34 -5.35 -6.59
C ILE A 387 -12.83 -6.78 -6.90
N GLY A 388 -11.96 -6.93 -7.90
CA GLY A 388 -11.32 -8.21 -8.20
C GLY A 388 -10.43 -8.12 -9.44
N ASN A 389 -9.33 -8.88 -9.45
CA ASN A 389 -8.41 -8.95 -10.59
C ASN A 389 -8.65 -10.24 -11.40
N TYR A 390 -8.19 -10.26 -12.64
CA TYR A 390 -7.93 -11.48 -13.39
C TYR A 390 -6.50 -11.45 -13.93
N ILE A 391 -5.97 -12.63 -14.23
CA ILE A 391 -4.78 -12.86 -15.05
C ILE A 391 -5.18 -13.78 -16.20
N TYR A 392 -4.81 -13.44 -17.44
CA TYR A 392 -5.09 -14.26 -18.63
C TYR A 392 -3.92 -14.20 -19.63
N HIS A 393 -3.56 -15.33 -20.23
CA HIS A 393 -2.45 -15.41 -21.20
C HIS A 393 -2.99 -15.56 -22.62
N HIS A 394 -2.61 -14.64 -23.50
CA HIS A 394 -3.01 -14.60 -24.91
C HIS A 394 -2.19 -15.53 -25.83
N GLY A 395 -1.28 -16.32 -25.27
CA GLY A 395 -0.41 -17.20 -26.04
C GLY A 395 0.65 -16.38 -26.79
N THR A 396 0.73 -16.53 -28.12
CA THR A 396 1.72 -15.80 -28.94
C THR A 396 1.21 -14.45 -29.46
N GLN A 397 0.07 -13.95 -28.96
CA GLN A 397 -0.42 -12.61 -29.30
C GLN A 397 0.13 -11.60 -28.29
N VAL A 398 0.94 -10.67 -28.78
CA VAL A 398 1.30 -9.44 -28.05
C VAL A 398 0.04 -8.58 -27.88
N ILE A 399 -0.16 -8.05 -26.68
CA ILE A 399 -1.32 -7.22 -26.32
C ILE A 399 -0.94 -5.88 -25.70
N GLY A 400 0.12 -5.82 -24.90
CA GLY A 400 0.57 -4.59 -24.24
C GLY A 400 1.69 -3.85 -24.99
N PRO A 401 2.13 -2.69 -24.45
CA PRO A 401 3.11 -1.82 -25.08
C PRO A 401 4.57 -2.28 -24.97
N HIS A 402 4.87 -3.27 -24.12
CA HIS A 402 6.23 -3.78 -23.86
C HIS A 402 6.55 -5.10 -24.58
N GLY A 403 5.56 -5.70 -25.24
CA GLY A 403 5.69 -6.98 -25.97
C GLY A 403 5.06 -8.17 -25.25
N GLU A 404 4.36 -7.92 -24.15
CA GLU A 404 3.75 -8.89 -23.26
C GLU A 404 2.50 -9.57 -23.87
N SER A 405 2.30 -10.82 -23.44
CA SER A 405 1.17 -11.70 -23.78
C SER A 405 0.26 -11.97 -22.58
N ILE A 406 0.58 -11.45 -21.38
CA ILE A 406 -0.24 -11.53 -20.17
C ILE A 406 -1.10 -10.27 -20.06
N ASP A 407 -2.38 -10.47 -19.79
CA ASP A 407 -3.39 -9.46 -19.53
C ASP A 407 -3.82 -9.56 -18.06
N SER A 408 -3.89 -8.44 -17.32
CA SER A 408 -4.33 -8.48 -15.91
C SER A 408 -4.76 -7.13 -15.31
N ASP A 409 -6.07 -6.90 -15.31
CA ASP A 409 -6.70 -5.72 -14.71
C ASP A 409 -7.25 -5.97 -13.30
N LEU A 410 -6.92 -5.11 -12.32
CA LEU A 410 -7.75 -4.99 -11.12
C LEU A 410 -9.03 -4.20 -11.45
N ASN A 411 -10.14 -4.91 -11.62
CA ASN A 411 -11.44 -4.32 -11.89
C ASN A 411 -12.13 -3.83 -10.60
N LEU A 412 -12.69 -2.64 -10.66
CA LEU A 412 -13.43 -1.99 -9.58
C LEU A 412 -14.74 -1.37 -10.11
N ARG A 413 -15.88 -1.84 -9.59
CA ARG A 413 -17.21 -1.45 -10.08
C ARG A 413 -18.22 -1.22 -8.97
N THR A 414 -19.29 -0.48 -9.28
CA THR A 414 -20.50 -0.44 -8.44
C THR A 414 -21.75 -0.53 -9.33
N TYR A 415 -22.92 -0.69 -8.72
CA TYR A 415 -24.20 -0.65 -9.42
C TYR A 415 -24.78 0.77 -9.60
N ASN A 416 -24.28 1.75 -8.83
CA ASN A 416 -24.59 3.20 -8.80
C ASN A 416 -23.83 3.79 -7.59
N PRO A 417 -23.02 4.86 -7.69
CA PRO A 417 -22.77 5.73 -8.84
C PRO A 417 -21.72 5.19 -9.83
N ASN A 418 -21.52 5.94 -10.92
CA ASN A 418 -20.32 5.87 -11.74
C ASN A 418 -19.06 6.06 -10.90
N LEU A 419 -17.96 5.48 -11.34
CA LEU A 419 -16.62 5.71 -10.81
C LEU A 419 -15.76 6.44 -11.86
N TYR A 420 -14.86 7.29 -11.37
CA TYR A 420 -13.92 8.08 -12.16
C TYR A 420 -12.51 7.92 -11.59
N CYS A 421 -11.49 7.86 -12.45
CA CYS A 421 -10.10 7.67 -12.02
C CYS A 421 -9.62 8.85 -11.15
N ALA A 422 -10.05 10.08 -11.46
CA ALA A 422 -9.72 11.27 -10.67
C ALA A 422 -10.24 11.22 -9.22
N ASP A 423 -11.33 10.49 -8.94
CA ASP A 423 -11.92 10.35 -7.61
C ASP A 423 -11.37 9.15 -6.82
N VAL A 424 -10.68 8.21 -7.50
CA VAL A 424 -10.38 6.87 -6.98
C VAL A 424 -8.90 6.49 -7.04
N ALA A 425 -8.18 6.82 -8.12
CA ALA A 425 -6.74 6.50 -8.22
C ALA A 425 -5.93 7.29 -7.17
N ILE A 426 -6.40 8.50 -6.80
CA ILE A 426 -5.79 9.38 -5.81
C ILE A 426 -5.57 8.78 -4.42
N TRP A 427 -6.25 7.67 -4.09
CA TRP A 427 -6.12 7.02 -2.78
C TRP A 427 -4.88 6.12 -2.68
N TYR A 428 -4.26 5.75 -3.80
CA TYR A 428 -3.33 4.63 -3.89
C TYR A 428 -1.94 5.05 -4.36
N GLY A 429 -0.91 4.40 -3.81
CA GLY A 429 0.50 4.70 -4.10
C GLY A 429 1.24 3.59 -4.84
N SER A 430 0.72 2.37 -4.81
CA SER A 430 1.24 1.24 -5.60
C SER A 430 0.21 0.12 -5.66
N HIS A 431 0.28 -0.68 -6.71
CA HIS A 431 -0.22 -2.05 -6.73
C HIS A 431 0.94 -2.98 -7.11
N VAL A 432 0.83 -4.29 -6.85
CA VAL A 432 1.77 -5.32 -7.31
C VAL A 432 0.99 -6.62 -7.46
N ILE A 433 1.27 -7.39 -8.52
CA ILE A 433 1.04 -8.83 -8.52
C ILE A 433 2.40 -9.56 -8.50
N ALA A 434 2.48 -10.67 -7.77
CA ALA A 434 3.68 -11.48 -7.73
C ALA A 434 3.42 -12.97 -7.49
N GLY A 435 4.25 -13.84 -8.06
CA GLY A 435 4.19 -15.29 -7.90
C GLY A 435 5.28 -16.02 -8.68
N GLN A 436 5.36 -17.33 -8.53
CA GLN A 436 6.34 -18.13 -9.29
C GLN A 436 5.89 -18.22 -10.75
N GLY A 437 6.72 -17.80 -11.70
CA GLY A 437 6.60 -18.15 -13.11
C GLY A 437 7.30 -19.47 -13.43
N ASP A 438 7.17 -19.95 -14.66
CA ASP A 438 7.88 -21.15 -15.11
C ASP A 438 9.42 -20.91 -15.11
N TYR A 439 10.18 -22.00 -15.26
CA TYR A 439 11.65 -22.04 -15.17
C TYR A 439 12.25 -21.51 -13.84
N GLN A 440 11.42 -21.34 -12.80
CA GLN A 440 11.79 -20.74 -11.50
C GLN A 440 12.18 -19.26 -11.61
N VAL A 441 11.63 -18.54 -12.59
CA VAL A 441 11.65 -17.07 -12.62
C VAL A 441 10.52 -16.57 -11.72
N ASP A 442 10.76 -15.55 -10.91
CA ASP A 442 9.71 -14.89 -10.15
C ASP A 442 9.02 -13.86 -11.05
N ILE A 443 7.72 -14.02 -11.29
CA ILE A 443 6.91 -12.98 -11.93
C ILE A 443 6.59 -11.95 -10.86
N ILE A 444 6.99 -10.71 -11.11
CA ILE A 444 6.61 -9.54 -10.35
C ILE A 444 6.27 -8.49 -11.42
N SER A 445 5.02 -8.04 -11.48
CA SER A 445 4.65 -6.92 -12.38
C SER A 445 5.53 -5.71 -12.11
N ASP A 446 5.79 -4.86 -13.10
CA ASP A 446 6.55 -3.61 -12.92
C ASP A 446 5.68 -2.34 -12.95
N PRO A 447 5.04 -1.98 -11.82
CA PRO A 447 4.48 -0.66 -11.55
C PRO A 447 5.45 0.15 -10.67
N ASN A 448 6.70 0.33 -11.14
CA ASN A 448 7.85 0.91 -10.45
C ASN A 448 7.51 1.95 -9.34
N PRO A 449 7.37 1.52 -8.07
CA PRO A 449 6.86 2.37 -6.99
C PRO A 449 7.95 3.28 -6.40
N TYR A 450 9.14 3.31 -7.02
CA TYR A 450 10.27 4.13 -6.63
C TYR A 450 10.50 5.31 -7.58
N ASP A 451 9.75 5.38 -8.69
CA ASP A 451 9.65 6.61 -9.48
C ASP A 451 8.66 7.57 -8.79
N PRO A 452 9.08 8.78 -8.36
CA PRO A 452 8.19 9.75 -7.72
C PRO A 452 7.15 10.36 -8.68
N THR A 453 7.19 10.01 -9.97
CA THR A 453 6.18 10.35 -10.98
C THR A 453 5.24 9.18 -11.31
N TYR A 454 5.44 8.00 -10.71
CA TYR A 454 4.54 6.87 -10.86
C TYR A 454 3.14 7.21 -10.33
N LEU A 455 2.13 6.88 -11.12
CA LEU A 455 0.71 6.92 -10.78
C LEU A 455 0.13 5.56 -11.10
N ILE A 456 -0.88 5.11 -10.34
CA ILE A 456 -1.67 3.94 -10.71
C ILE A 456 -2.26 4.16 -12.10
N ASP A 457 -1.89 3.32 -13.07
CA ASP A 457 -2.49 3.37 -14.38
C ASP A 457 -3.95 2.93 -14.27
N CYS A 458 -4.85 3.89 -14.42
CA CYS A 458 -6.27 3.75 -14.19
C CYS A 458 -7.01 4.18 -15.44
N TYR A 459 -7.89 3.29 -15.92
CA TYR A 459 -8.75 3.60 -17.06
C TYR A 459 -10.23 3.42 -16.72
N GLU A 460 -11.06 4.20 -17.42
CA GLU A 460 -12.51 4.25 -17.23
C GLU A 460 -13.22 3.47 -18.35
N TYR A 461 -14.07 2.52 -18.00
CA TYR A 461 -14.80 1.70 -18.96
C TYR A 461 -16.30 1.56 -18.62
N ILE A 462 -17.12 1.23 -19.63
CA ILE A 462 -18.57 1.06 -19.47
C ILE A 462 -18.89 -0.40 -19.17
N SER A 463 -19.01 -0.73 -17.87
CA SER A 463 -19.29 -2.10 -17.41
C SER A 463 -20.73 -2.56 -17.68
N ASN A 464 -21.66 -1.64 -17.88
CA ASN A 464 -23.03 -1.95 -18.32
C ASN A 464 -23.46 -1.05 -19.49
N PRO A 465 -23.49 -1.58 -20.73
CA PRO A 465 -23.89 -0.82 -21.91
C PRO A 465 -25.32 -0.26 -21.87
N THR A 466 -26.24 -0.88 -21.10
CA THR A 466 -27.65 -0.48 -21.01
C THR A 466 -27.87 0.68 -20.03
N THR A 467 -27.27 0.62 -18.84
CA THR A 467 -27.37 1.72 -17.86
C THR A 467 -26.31 2.80 -18.07
N ARG A 468 -25.32 2.55 -18.94
CA ARG A 468 -24.11 3.37 -19.10
C ARG A 468 -23.29 3.51 -17.80
N GLN A 469 -23.41 2.52 -16.90
CA GLN A 469 -22.61 2.45 -15.67
C GLN A 469 -21.12 2.45 -16.04
N GLN A 470 -20.39 3.37 -15.44
CA GLN A 470 -18.94 3.45 -15.55
C GLN A 470 -18.27 2.69 -14.41
N SER A 471 -17.12 2.09 -14.69
CA SER A 471 -16.30 1.34 -13.74
C SER A 471 -14.84 1.53 -14.12
N LEU A 472 -13.95 1.18 -13.20
CA LEU A 472 -12.52 1.38 -13.36
C LEU A 472 -11.84 0.03 -13.47
N ALA A 473 -10.68 0.03 -14.11
CA ALA A 473 -9.67 -0.98 -13.87
C ALA A 473 -8.30 -0.33 -13.70
N PHE A 474 -7.42 -1.00 -12.94
CA PHE A 474 -6.02 -0.66 -12.86
C PHE A 474 -5.20 -1.73 -13.60
N ASP A 475 -4.46 -1.31 -14.62
CA ASP A 475 -3.66 -2.18 -15.50
C ASP A 475 -2.35 -2.62 -14.82
N LEU A 476 -1.69 -3.67 -15.30
CA LEU A 476 -0.40 -4.16 -14.81
C LEU A 476 0.53 -4.55 -15.97
N SER A 477 1.70 -3.91 -16.02
CA SER A 477 2.74 -4.25 -17.00
C SER A 477 3.51 -5.52 -16.63
N TYR A 478 3.80 -6.34 -17.65
CA TYR A 478 4.53 -7.60 -17.55
C TYR A 478 5.76 -7.61 -18.47
N SER A 479 6.70 -8.50 -18.18
CA SER A 479 7.80 -8.80 -19.09
C SER A 479 7.33 -9.62 -20.29
N PRO A 480 7.87 -9.42 -21.51
CA PRO A 480 7.65 -10.33 -22.64
C PRO A 480 8.27 -11.74 -22.44
N TYR A 481 8.86 -12.00 -21.27
CA TYR A 481 9.42 -13.30 -20.88
C TYR A 481 8.71 -13.92 -19.65
N ASP A 482 7.61 -13.33 -19.17
CA ASP A 482 6.84 -13.89 -18.05
C ASP A 482 5.96 -15.06 -18.53
N GLU A 483 6.17 -16.26 -17.95
CA GLU A 483 5.38 -17.46 -18.24
C GLU A 483 4.65 -17.96 -16.97
N LEU A 484 3.32 -18.03 -17.01
CA LEU A 484 2.46 -18.35 -15.86
C LEU A 484 2.31 -19.87 -15.63
N LEU A 485 2.39 -20.32 -14.37
CA LEU A 485 2.28 -21.73 -13.98
C LEU A 485 0.82 -22.16 -13.69
N ASP A 486 0.35 -23.21 -14.36
CA ASP A 486 -0.98 -23.82 -14.15
C ASP A 486 -1.15 -24.30 -12.70
N GLY A 487 -2.09 -23.70 -11.97
CA GLY A 487 -2.38 -24.00 -10.56
C GLY A 487 -1.55 -23.23 -9.53
N GLU A 488 -0.60 -22.37 -9.93
CA GLU A 488 0.17 -21.54 -9.01
C GLU A 488 -0.65 -20.37 -8.45
N VAL A 489 -0.23 -19.84 -7.30
CA VAL A 489 -0.97 -18.86 -6.50
C VAL A 489 -0.26 -17.50 -6.53
N TYR A 490 -0.77 -16.59 -7.35
CA TYR A 490 -0.27 -15.22 -7.50
C TYR A 490 -0.92 -14.32 -6.44
N SER A 491 -0.08 -13.61 -5.68
CA SER A 491 -0.51 -12.64 -4.67
C SER A 491 -0.68 -11.27 -5.31
N TYR A 492 -1.81 -10.62 -5.05
CA TYR A 492 -2.09 -9.25 -5.48
C TYR A 492 -2.23 -8.34 -4.25
N ILE A 493 -1.57 -7.18 -4.30
CA ILE A 493 -1.53 -6.19 -3.22
C ILE A 493 -1.73 -4.80 -3.84
N LEU A 494 -2.82 -4.10 -3.52
CA LEU A 494 -3.01 -2.67 -3.83
C LEU A 494 -2.94 -1.85 -2.54
N ARG A 495 -2.09 -0.82 -2.55
CA ARG A 495 -1.67 -0.06 -1.37
C ARG A 495 -2.23 1.36 -1.40
N PRO A 496 -2.93 1.81 -0.33
CA PRO A 496 -3.20 3.22 -0.18
C PRO A 496 -1.90 4.02 -0.01
N LEU A 497 -1.93 5.31 -0.35
CA LEU A 497 -0.89 6.23 0.11
C LEU A 497 -0.92 6.29 1.66
N PRO A 498 0.23 6.45 2.36
CA PRO A 498 0.27 6.29 3.81
C PRO A 498 -0.69 7.20 4.58
N GLN A 499 -0.88 8.44 4.11
CA GLN A 499 -1.85 9.40 4.68
C GLN A 499 -3.32 8.97 4.58
N TYR A 500 -3.65 7.96 3.76
CA TYR A 500 -4.99 7.41 3.58
C TYR A 500 -5.16 5.99 4.15
N ALA A 501 -4.11 5.38 4.69
CA ALA A 501 -4.17 4.01 5.23
C ALA A 501 -5.04 3.87 6.50
N ASN A 502 -5.45 4.99 7.10
CA ASN A 502 -6.46 5.05 8.18
C ASN A 502 -7.91 4.94 7.66
N SER A 503 -8.11 5.05 6.34
CA SER A 503 -9.42 5.19 5.68
C SER A 503 -9.62 4.18 4.56
N VAL A 504 -8.54 3.68 3.95
CA VAL A 504 -8.58 2.80 2.77
C VAL A 504 -7.91 1.48 3.13
N GLU A 505 -8.49 0.36 2.69
CA GLU A 505 -7.90 -0.98 2.87
C GLU A 505 -6.65 -1.17 1.99
N GLU A 506 -5.58 -1.76 2.54
CA GLU A 506 -4.57 -2.37 1.68
C GLU A 506 -5.14 -3.69 1.14
N LEU A 507 -5.63 -3.66 -0.12
CA LEU A 507 -6.29 -4.79 -0.76
C LEU A 507 -5.27 -5.90 -1.02
N LYS A 508 -5.25 -6.87 -0.11
CA LYS A 508 -4.57 -8.16 -0.25
C LYS A 508 -5.53 -9.20 -0.83
N MET A 509 -5.10 -10.03 -1.78
CA MET A 509 -5.81 -11.24 -2.23
C MET A 509 -4.85 -12.24 -2.91
N ASN A 510 -5.27 -13.49 -3.08
CA ASN A 510 -4.55 -14.48 -3.90
C ASN A 510 -5.45 -15.04 -5.01
N MET A 511 -4.88 -15.13 -6.21
CA MET A 511 -5.49 -15.78 -7.37
C MET A 511 -4.77 -17.07 -7.71
N ILE A 512 -5.54 -18.09 -8.07
CA ILE A 512 -5.02 -19.36 -8.60
C ILE A 512 -5.13 -19.27 -10.12
N TYR A 513 -4.01 -19.23 -10.82
CA TYR A 513 -4.00 -19.25 -12.27
C TYR A 513 -4.35 -20.65 -12.79
N TYR A 514 -4.98 -20.70 -13.96
CA TYR A 514 -5.21 -21.92 -14.71
C TYR A 514 -5.07 -21.60 -16.21
N GLU A 515 -4.52 -22.52 -16.99
CA GLU A 515 -4.39 -22.33 -18.44
C GLU A 515 -5.76 -22.07 -19.14
N PRO A 516 -5.78 -21.24 -20.21
CA PRO A 516 -6.96 -21.06 -21.06
C PRO A 516 -7.52 -22.37 -21.61
N ILE A 517 -8.85 -22.54 -21.59
CA ILE A 517 -9.53 -23.76 -22.06
C ILE A 517 -9.46 -23.84 -23.60
N GLY A 518 -8.33 -24.32 -24.10
CA GLY A 518 -7.99 -24.41 -25.52
C GLY A 518 -6.50 -24.53 -25.80
N SER A 519 -5.63 -24.22 -24.82
CA SER A 519 -4.16 -24.24 -24.94
C SER A 519 -3.56 -25.61 -25.33
N LYS A 520 -4.18 -26.72 -24.89
CA LYS A 520 -3.58 -28.06 -24.86
C LYS A 520 -3.52 -28.78 -26.23
N ILE A 521 -2.79 -28.18 -27.18
CA ILE A 521 -2.32 -28.83 -28.41
C ILE A 521 -0.97 -29.49 -28.14
N ASN A 522 -1.02 -30.72 -27.59
CA ASN A 522 0.06 -31.72 -27.50
C ASN A 522 1.52 -31.24 -27.67
N HIS A 523 2.19 -30.88 -26.57
CA HIS A 523 3.61 -31.21 -26.44
C HIS A 523 3.72 -32.66 -25.92
N LYS A 524 4.48 -33.50 -26.62
CA LYS A 524 4.54 -34.95 -26.42
C LYS A 524 5.82 -35.54 -26.99
#